data_AF-A0A2M9CHW0-F1
#
_entry.id   AF-A0A2M9CHW0-F1
#
_cell.length_a   1.000
_cell.length_b   1.000
_cell.length_c   1.000
_cell.angle_alpha   90.00
_cell.angle_beta   90.00
_cell.angle_gamma   90.00
#
_symmetry.space_group_name_H-M   'P 1'
#
loop_
_entity.id
_entity.type
_entity.pdbx_description
1 polymer ?
#
loop_
_entity_poly.entity_id
_entity_poly.type
_entity_poly.pdbx_seq_one_letter_code
_entity_poly.pdbx_strand_id
1 'polypeptide(L)'
;MKLLDVALNAVILLSATVFLSYIGVYYFDFGLFTALPESITEFFLSAGALQYVALALVVAALIAKALVGRAIARQETRRQI
;
A
#
# COMPACT_ATOMS: atom_id res chain seq x y z
N MET A 1 10.94 -9.51 13.49
CA MET A 1 11.23 -8.65 12.33
C MET A 1 10.64 -9.18 11.02
N LYS A 2 10.71 -10.48 10.71
CA LYS A 2 10.06 -11.05 9.51
C LYS A 2 8.55 -10.77 9.41
N LEU A 3 7.80 -10.91 10.51
CA LEU A 3 6.36 -10.59 10.53
C LEU A 3 6.06 -9.12 10.18
N LEU A 4 6.91 -8.19 10.65
CA LEU A 4 6.78 -6.76 10.36
C LEU A 4 7.04 -6.47 8.88
N ASP A 5 8.03 -7.13 8.26
CA ASP A 5 8.29 -7.00 6.83
C ASP A 5 7.11 -7.52 5.98
N VAL A 6 6.52 -8.66 6.36
CA VAL A 6 5.31 -9.18 5.73
C VAL A 6 4.13 -8.21 5.88
N ALA A 7 3.92 -7.65 7.07
CA ALA A 7 2.89 -6.66 7.30
C ALA A 7 3.10 -5.40 6.44
N LEU A 8 4.33 -4.90 6.34
CA LEU A 8 4.66 -3.75 5.49
C LEU A 8 4.40 -4.05 4.01
N ASN A 9 4.70 -5.25 3.53
CA ASN A 9 4.34 -5.67 2.17
C ASN A 9 2.84 -5.65 1.93
N ALA A 10 2.06 -6.17 2.87
CA ALA A 10 0.61 -6.17 2.77
C ALA A 10 0.06 -4.73 2.73
N VAL A 11 0.57 -3.84 3.59
CA VAL A 11 0.16 -2.41 3.60
C VAL A 11 0.54 -1.72 2.30
N ILE A 12 1.75 -1.93 1.78
CA ILE A 12 2.18 -1.38 0.49
C ILE A 12 1.24 -1.85 -0.62
N LEU A 13 1.00 -3.16 -0.70
CA LEU A 13 0.17 -3.75 -1.74
C LEU A 13 -1.27 -3.19 -1.69
N LEU A 14 -1.91 -3.24 -0.51
CA LEU A 14 -3.27 -2.75 -0.33
C LEU A 14 -3.38 -1.25 -0.67
N SER A 15 -2.48 -0.44 -0.14
CA SER A 15 -2.51 1.01 -0.35
C SER A 15 -2.24 1.36 -1.82
N ALA A 16 -1.31 0.66 -2.47
CA ALA A 16 -1.03 0.84 -3.89
C ALA A 16 -2.22 0.41 -4.76
N THR A 17 -2.88 -0.71 -4.45
CA THR A 17 -4.08 -1.15 -5.16
C THR A 17 -5.20 -0.13 -5.05
N VAL A 18 -5.46 0.40 -3.84
CA VAL A 18 -6.48 1.44 -3.65
C VAL A 18 -6.12 2.68 -4.47
N PHE A 19 -4.88 3.18 -4.37
CA PHE A 19 -4.43 4.35 -5.12
C PHE A 19 -4.53 4.17 -6.64
N LEU A 20 -4.09 3.02 -7.15
CA LEU A 20 -4.18 2.69 -8.58
C LEU A 20 -5.63 2.54 -9.04
N SER A 21 -6.54 2.12 -8.17
CA SER A 21 -7.98 2.03 -8.48
C SER A 21 -8.60 3.42 -8.70
N TYR A 22 -8.19 4.43 -7.94
CA TYR A 22 -8.57 5.82 -8.21
C TYR A 22 -8.06 6.30 -9.57
N ILE A 23 -6.79 6.01 -9.91
CA ILE A 23 -6.21 6.40 -11.20
C ILE A 23 -6.93 5.69 -12.35
N GLY A 24 -7.16 4.39 -12.23
CA GLY A 24 -7.81 3.59 -13.26
C GLY A 24 -9.19 4.12 -13.60
N VAL A 25 -10.00 4.46 -12.58
CA VAL A 25 -11.34 5.02 -12.82
C VAL A 25 -11.27 6.43 -13.36
N TYR A 26 -10.48 7.32 -12.75
CA TYR A 26 -10.52 8.74 -13.11
C TYR A 26 -9.97 9.03 -14.52
N TYR A 27 -9.03 8.22 -15.00
CA TYR A 27 -8.34 8.48 -16.28
C TYR A 27 -8.63 7.45 -17.37
N PHE A 28 -9.08 6.24 -17.04
CA PHE A 28 -9.16 5.13 -17.99
C PHE A 28 -10.48 4.34 -17.95
N ASP A 29 -11.45 4.72 -17.12
CA ASP A 29 -12.71 3.97 -16.90
C ASP A 29 -12.49 2.45 -16.68
N PHE A 30 -11.42 2.11 -15.97
CA PHE A 30 -10.98 0.73 -15.78
C PHE A 30 -10.49 0.50 -14.34
N GLY A 31 -10.50 -0.75 -13.85
CA GLY A 31 -9.89 -1.14 -12.58
C GLY A 31 -10.89 -1.57 -11.51
N LEU A 32 -10.43 -1.67 -10.26
CA LEU A 32 -11.18 -2.34 -9.18
C LEU A 32 -12.54 -1.68 -8.92
N PHE A 33 -12.59 -0.34 -8.98
CA PHE A 33 -13.79 0.43 -8.71
C PHE A 33 -14.88 0.28 -9.79
N THR A 34 -14.54 -0.13 -11.03
CA THR A 34 -15.57 -0.44 -12.04
C THR A 34 -16.13 -1.86 -11.91
N ALA A 35 -15.43 -2.74 -11.21
CA ALA A 35 -15.84 -4.13 -10.98
C ALA A 35 -16.55 -4.34 -9.64
N LEU A 36 -16.43 -3.40 -8.70
CA LEU A 36 -17.05 -3.47 -7.38
C LEU A 36 -18.50 -2.96 -7.38
N PRO A 37 -19.33 -3.45 -6.44
CA PRO A 37 -20.68 -2.91 -6.21
C PRO A 37 -20.66 -1.40 -5.96
N GLU A 38 -21.66 -0.71 -6.52
CA GLU A 38 -21.80 0.75 -6.45
C GLU A 38 -21.70 1.29 -5.02
N SER A 39 -22.37 0.65 -4.05
CA SER A 39 -22.29 1.03 -2.63
C SER A 39 -20.87 1.08 -2.04
N ILE A 40 -19.96 0.22 -2.51
CA ILE A 40 -18.56 0.23 -2.09
C ILE A 40 -17.82 1.34 -2.82
N THR A 41 -18.01 1.43 -4.13
CA THR A 41 -17.34 2.41 -4.97
C THR A 41 -17.70 3.85 -4.58
N GLU A 42 -18.97 4.14 -4.30
CA GLU A 42 -19.44 5.45 -3.85
C GLU A 42 -18.79 5.88 -2.53
N PHE A 43 -18.57 4.96 -1.58
CA PHE A 43 -17.88 5.29 -0.33
C PHE A 43 -16.46 5.81 -0.61
N PHE A 44 -15.72 5.15 -1.50
CA PHE A 44 -14.37 5.58 -1.86
C PHE A 44 -14.38 6.87 -2.69
N LEU A 45 -15.29 7.00 -3.65
CA LEU A 45 -15.34 8.16 -4.55
C LEU A 45 -15.88 9.42 -3.85
N SER A 46 -16.81 9.28 -2.90
CA SER A 46 -17.32 10.40 -2.09
C SER A 46 -16.24 10.97 -1.16
N ALA A 47 -15.31 10.14 -0.70
CA ALA A 47 -14.18 10.54 0.11
C ALA A 47 -12.89 10.64 -0.72
N GLY A 48 -12.83 11.56 -1.68
CA GLY A 48 -11.66 11.76 -2.57
C GLY A 48 -10.32 11.97 -1.85
N ALA A 49 -10.34 12.40 -0.58
CA ALA A 49 -9.15 12.48 0.27
C ALA A 49 -8.45 11.12 0.46
N LEU A 50 -9.18 10.00 0.39
CA LEU A 50 -8.65 8.64 0.56
C LEU A 50 -7.59 8.28 -0.48
N GLN A 51 -7.64 8.86 -1.68
CA GLN A 51 -6.58 8.71 -2.68
C GLN A 51 -5.22 9.19 -2.12
N TYR A 52 -5.20 10.35 -1.48
CA TYR A 52 -3.98 10.91 -0.90
C TYR A 52 -3.55 10.19 0.37
N VAL A 53 -4.51 9.69 1.16
CA VAL A 53 -4.21 8.82 2.31
C VAL A 53 -3.54 7.53 1.85
N ALA A 54 -4.07 6.88 0.81
CA ALA A 54 -3.48 5.68 0.23
C ALA A 54 -2.06 5.95 -0.27
N LEU A 55 -1.83 7.07 -0.97
CA LEU A 55 -0.50 7.47 -1.42
C LEU A 55 0.46 7.69 -0.24
N ALA A 56 0.04 8.42 0.79
CA ALA A 56 0.84 8.68 1.99
C ALA A 56 1.21 7.37 2.70
N LEU A 57 0.27 6.42 2.80
CA LEU A 57 0.51 5.11 3.37
C LEU A 57 1.52 4.29 2.57
N VAL A 58 1.44 4.29 1.23
CA VAL A 58 2.45 3.64 0.38
C VAL A 58 3.83 4.22 0.67
N VAL A 59 3.98 5.54 0.65
CA VAL A 59 5.27 6.22 0.87
C VAL A 59 5.81 5.89 2.26
N ALA A 60 4.99 6.01 3.30
CA ALA A 60 5.38 5.71 4.68
C ALA A 60 5.80 4.24 4.85
N ALA A 61 5.04 3.31 4.27
CA ALA A 61 5.32 1.88 4.36
C ALA A 61 6.59 1.49 3.59
N LEU A 62 6.88 2.12 2.45
CA LEU A 62 8.13 1.93 1.71
C LEU A 62 9.35 2.39 2.53
N ILE A 63 9.26 3.57 3.16
CA ILE A 63 10.33 4.08 4.03
C ILE A 63 10.55 3.12 5.20
N ALA A 64 9.47 2.71 5.88
CA ALA A 64 9.53 1.77 6.99
C ALA A 64 10.15 0.44 6.55
N LYS A 65 9.77 -0.10 5.39
CA LYS A 65 10.31 -1.34 4.84
C LYS A 65 11.81 -1.24 4.55
N ALA A 66 12.26 -0.13 3.99
CA ALA A 66 13.69 0.09 3.75
C ALA A 66 14.50 0.07 5.07
N LEU A 67 13.97 0.68 6.13
CA LEU A 67 14.60 0.67 7.45
C LEU A 67 14.60 -0.73 8.09
N VAL A 68 13.47 -1.44 8.03
CA VAL A 68 13.33 -2.81 8.57
C VAL A 68 14.23 -3.79 7.83
N GLY A 69 14.30 -3.71 6.50
CA GLY A 69 15.19 -4.54 5.68
C GLY A 69 16.66 -4.36 6.05
N ARG A 70 17.11 -3.12 6.26
CA ARG A 70 18.47 -2.82 6.76
C ARG A 70 18.71 -3.41 8.15
N ALA A 71 17.72 -3.34 9.04
CA ALA A 71 17.83 -3.91 10.39
C ALA A 71 17.94 -5.45 10.37
N ILE A 72 17.16 -6.12 9.51
CA ILE A 72 17.22 -7.57 9.33
C ILE A 72 18.59 -7.99 8.79
N ALA A 73 19.09 -7.33 7.74
CA ALA A 73 20.39 -7.63 7.16
C ALA A 73 21.53 -7.52 8.20
N ARG A 74 21.50 -6.47 9.04
CA ARG A 74 22.47 -6.30 10.15
C ARG A 74 22.42 -7.44 11.18
N GLN A 75 21.22 -7.97 11.47
CA GLN A 75 21.08 -9.09 12.40
C GLN A 75 21.60 -10.41 11.80
N GLU A 76 21.39 -10.62 10.50
CA GLU A 76 21.88 -11.82 9.81
C GLU A 76 23.41 -11.86 9.77
N THR A 77 24.07 -10.73 9.45
CA THR A 77 25.54 -10.64 9.50
C THR A 77 26.08 -10.92 10.91
N ARG A 78 25.42 -10.43 11.96
CA ARG A 78 25.86 -10.64 13.35
C ARG A 78 25.64 -12.07 13.86
N ARG A 79 24.72 -12.83 13.26
CA ARG A 79 24.48 -14.24 13.61
C ARG A 79 25.45 -15.22 12.96
N GLN A 80 26.16 -14.80 11.91
CA GLN A 80 27.13 -15.63 11.18
C GLN A 80 28.56 -15.54 11.73
N ILE A 81 28.80 -14.62 12.66
CA ILE A 81 30.05 -14.44 13.41
C ILE A 81 29.84 -15.00 14.82
#